data_AF-A0A1H5URD0-F1
#
_entry.id   AF-A0A1H5URD0-F1
#
_cell.length_a   1.000
_cell.length_b   1.000
_cell.length_c   1.000
_cell.angle_alpha   90.00
_cell.angle_beta   90.00
_cell.angle_gamma   90.00
#
_symmetry.space_group_name_H-M   'P 1'
#
loop_
_entity.id
_entity.type
_entity.pdbx_description
1 polymer ?
#
loop_
_entity_poly.entity_id
_entity_poly.type
_entity_poly.pdbx_seq_one_letter_code
_entity_poly.pdbx_strand_id
1 'polypeptide(L)'
;MVMTNNKNYVQGSVVYKLKEDNKVEKKTQNKPRKNKQSKKLFKFVLKVLFVSFFSFIILARFYNIIKLNAEIRNLKKEIKLVQDENDNLRVEIAKFNTLKNIDKLAVQKYGMIVPHPSDVYYVDVTPLNVAKDEENNKKINLSFIYRLLGLIQ
;
A
#
# COMPACT_ATOMS: atom_id res chain seq x y z
N MET A 1 -87.84 16.39 1.53
CA MET A 1 -86.74 17.02 0.75
C MET A 1 -87.13 16.87 -0.71
N VAL A 2 -87.28 17.89 -1.53
CA VAL A 2 -86.20 18.67 -2.16
C VAL A 2 -86.77 19.99 -2.71
N MET A 3 -85.94 21.04 -2.65
CA MET A 3 -86.18 22.39 -3.13
C MET A 3 -86.66 22.46 -4.59
N THR A 4 -87.72 23.22 -4.85
CA THR A 4 -88.11 23.65 -6.19
C THR A 4 -87.53 25.03 -6.52
N ASN A 5 -86.44 24.94 -7.27
CA ASN A 5 -85.97 25.82 -8.34
C ASN A 5 -87.01 26.84 -8.87
N ASN A 6 -86.93 28.09 -8.41
CA ASN A 6 -87.63 29.21 -9.05
C ASN A 6 -86.72 29.80 -10.14
N LYS A 7 -86.98 29.40 -11.40
CA LYS A 7 -86.46 30.09 -12.58
C LYS A 7 -87.41 31.22 -12.94
N ASN A 8 -87.01 32.45 -12.62
CA ASN A 8 -87.65 33.66 -13.11
C ASN A 8 -87.51 33.71 -14.65
N TYR A 9 -88.62 33.61 -15.35
CA TYR A 9 -88.68 33.84 -16.79
C TYR A 9 -88.85 35.33 -17.06
N VAL A 10 -87.96 35.89 -17.87
CA VAL A 10 -88.10 37.24 -18.41
C VAL A 10 -88.45 37.10 -19.89
N GLN A 11 -89.64 37.55 -20.28
CA GLN A 11 -90.04 37.67 -21.68
C GLN A 11 -89.47 38.95 -22.26
N GLY A 12 -88.51 38.82 -23.17
CA GLY A 12 -87.92 39.92 -23.95
C GLY A 12 -87.27 39.38 -25.22
N SER A 13 -87.27 40.17 -26.30
CA SER A 13 -86.94 39.75 -27.67
C SER A 13 -85.44 39.60 -27.98
N VAL A 14 -84.57 39.54 -26.96
CA VAL A 14 -83.12 39.43 -27.13
C VAL A 14 -82.56 38.39 -26.16
N VAL A 15 -82.67 37.12 -26.56
CA VAL A 15 -81.97 36.01 -25.88
C VAL A 15 -80.77 35.61 -26.73
N TYR A 16 -79.57 35.72 -26.17
CA TYR A 16 -78.36 35.21 -26.79
C TYR A 16 -78.44 33.67 -26.93
N LYS A 17 -78.28 33.16 -28.15
CA LYS A 17 -78.13 31.71 -28.37
C LYS A 17 -76.84 31.24 -27.69
N LEU A 18 -76.98 30.40 -26.66
CA LEU A 18 -75.87 29.64 -26.09
C LEU A 18 -75.33 28.72 -27.20
N LYS A 19 -74.15 29.03 -27.73
CA LYS A 19 -73.40 28.08 -28.56
C LYS A 19 -72.93 26.98 -27.62
N GLU A 20 -73.44 25.77 -27.84
CA GLU A 20 -72.79 24.55 -27.35
C GLU A 20 -71.45 24.42 -28.08
N ASP A 21 -70.41 25.03 -27.52
CA ASP A 21 -69.03 24.79 -27.92
C ASP A 21 -68.68 23.36 -27.52
N ASN A 22 -69.00 22.43 -28.42
CA ASN A 22 -68.36 21.13 -28.53
C ASN A 22 -66.85 21.37 -28.74
N LYS A 23 -66.10 21.57 -27.65
CA LYS A 23 -64.64 21.57 -27.66
C LYS A 23 -64.15 20.37 -26.89
N VAL A 24 -64.14 19.26 -27.64
CA VAL A 24 -63.12 18.22 -27.65
C VAL A 24 -62.28 18.21 -26.38
N GLU A 25 -62.55 17.23 -25.51
CA GLU A 25 -61.63 16.80 -24.48
C GLU A 25 -60.24 16.63 -25.10
N LYS A 26 -59.38 17.63 -24.93
CA LYS A 26 -57.96 17.47 -25.18
C LYS A 26 -57.52 16.49 -24.11
N LYS A 27 -57.43 15.21 -24.48
CA LYS A 27 -56.62 14.22 -23.77
C LYS A 27 -55.26 14.87 -23.57
N THR A 28 -55.06 15.46 -22.40
CA THR A 28 -53.75 15.91 -21.94
C THR A 28 -52.95 14.62 -21.88
N GLN A 29 -52.18 14.37 -22.94
CA GLN A 29 -51.11 13.42 -22.92
C GLN A 29 -50.22 13.88 -21.77
N ASN A 30 -50.39 13.23 -20.62
CA ASN A 30 -49.51 13.33 -19.48
C ASN A 30 -48.15 12.85 -19.96
N LYS A 31 -47.37 13.75 -20.58
CA LYS A 31 -45.96 13.52 -20.80
C LYS A 31 -45.40 13.24 -19.41
N PRO A 32 -44.82 12.05 -19.15
CA PRO A 32 -44.27 11.77 -17.85
C PRO A 32 -43.26 12.88 -17.58
N ARG A 33 -43.55 13.68 -16.54
CA ARG A 33 -42.71 14.80 -16.11
C ARG A 33 -41.39 14.15 -15.72
N LYS A 34 -40.47 14.00 -16.68
CA LYS A 34 -39.20 13.28 -16.51
C LYS A 34 -38.58 13.82 -15.24
N ASN A 35 -38.50 12.94 -14.24
CA ASN A 35 -38.24 13.27 -12.86
C ASN A 35 -36.84 13.88 -12.74
N LYS A 36 -36.70 15.19 -12.96
CA LYS A 36 -35.40 15.88 -12.94
C LYS A 36 -34.71 15.74 -11.57
N GLN A 37 -35.48 15.42 -10.52
CA GLN A 37 -34.98 15.16 -9.18
C GLN A 37 -34.21 13.82 -9.08
N SER A 38 -34.63 12.76 -9.79
CA SER A 38 -33.93 11.46 -9.74
C SER A 38 -32.52 11.54 -10.32
N LYS A 39 -32.30 12.37 -11.35
CA LYS A 39 -30.98 12.61 -11.93
C LYS A 39 -30.03 13.36 -11.00
N LYS A 40 -30.55 14.21 -10.10
CA LYS A 40 -29.72 14.91 -9.09
C LYS A 40 -29.30 13.96 -7.97
N LEU A 41 -30.22 13.12 -7.51
CA LEU A 41 -29.95 12.09 -6.50
C LEU A 41 -28.92 11.07 -7.03
N PHE A 42 -29.07 10.62 -8.28
CA PHE A 42 -28.11 9.70 -8.89
C PHE A 42 -26.69 10.29 -8.98
N LYS A 43 -26.57 11.57 -9.36
CA LYS A 43 -25.27 12.27 -9.36
C LYS A 43 -24.67 12.41 -7.97
N PHE A 44 -25.49 12.60 -6.94
CA PHE A 44 -25.02 12.67 -5.56
C PHE A 44 -24.51 11.31 -5.08
N VAL A 45 -25.28 10.23 -5.30
CA VAL A 45 -24.87 8.87 -4.97
C VAL A 45 -23.56 8.50 -5.68
N LEU A 46 -23.42 8.85 -6.96
CA LEU A 46 -22.18 8.58 -7.71
C LEU A 46 -20.97 9.31 -7.13
N LYS A 47 -21.13 10.57 -6.66
CA LYS A 47 -20.06 11.31 -5.98
C LYS A 47 -19.67 10.65 -4.65
N VAL A 48 -20.65 10.24 -3.85
CA VAL A 48 -20.39 9.55 -2.58
C VAL A 48 -19.67 8.22 -2.83
N LEU A 49 -20.08 7.48 -3.86
CA LEU A 49 -19.43 6.23 -4.25
C LEU A 49 -17.98 6.45 -4.69
N PHE A 50 -17.73 7.53 -5.44
CA PHE A 50 -16.38 7.89 -5.88
C PHE A 50 -15.46 8.24 -4.71
N VAL A 51 -15.93 9.04 -3.75
CA VAL A 51 -15.18 9.36 -2.53
C VAL A 51 -14.92 8.12 -1.69
N SER A 52 -15.93 7.26 -1.52
CA SER A 52 -15.80 5.99 -0.82
C SER A 52 -14.77 5.08 -1.47
N PHE A 53 -14.79 4.97 -2.81
CA PHE A 53 -13.82 4.17 -3.56
C PHE A 53 -12.38 4.66 -3.35
N PHE A 54 -12.15 5.98 -3.38
CA PHE A 54 -10.85 6.56 -3.05
C PHE A 54 -10.40 6.26 -1.62
N SER A 55 -11.33 6.29 -0.66
CA SER A 55 -11.04 5.90 0.72
C SER A 55 -10.58 4.43 0.82
N PHE A 56 -11.24 3.51 0.11
CA PHE A 56 -10.84 2.11 0.09
C PHE A 56 -9.47 1.89 -0.55
N ILE A 57 -9.13 2.64 -1.61
CA ILE A 57 -7.80 2.58 -2.23
C ILE A 57 -6.71 2.95 -1.23
N ILE A 58 -6.93 4.00 -0.44
CA ILE A 58 -5.99 4.44 0.59
C ILE A 58 -5.83 3.34 1.65
N LEU A 59 -6.93 2.75 2.12
CA LEU A 59 -6.89 1.64 3.08
C LEU A 59 -6.12 0.42 2.54
N ALA A 60 -6.32 0.05 1.28
CA ALA A 60 -5.60 -1.04 0.64
C ALA A 60 -4.08 -0.78 0.60
N ARG A 61 -3.66 0.47 0.38
CA ARG A 61 -2.26 0.88 0.49
C ARG A 61 -1.74 0.73 1.91
N PHE A 62 -2.48 1.20 2.91
CA PHE A 62 -2.10 1.05 4.32
C PHE A 62 -1.95 -0.41 4.73
N TYR A 63 -2.85 -1.29 4.28
CA TYR A 63 -2.73 -2.72 4.54
C TYR A 63 -1.41 -3.30 4.02
N ASN A 64 -1.02 -2.97 2.79
CA ASN A 64 0.25 -3.41 2.21
C ASN A 64 1.46 -2.89 3.00
N ILE A 65 1.42 -1.62 3.42
CA ILE A 65 2.47 -1.03 4.25
C ILE A 65 2.60 -1.78 5.58
N ILE A 66 1.49 -2.09 6.25
CA ILE A 66 1.50 -2.82 7.52
C ILE A 66 2.07 -4.23 7.34
N LYS A 67 1.66 -4.92 6.27
CA LYS A 67 2.18 -6.25 5.93
C LYS A 67 3.70 -6.22 5.71
N LEU A 68 4.17 -5.30 4.87
CA LEU A 68 5.60 -5.13 4.58
C LEU A 68 6.39 -4.76 5.84
N ASN A 69 5.87 -3.89 6.70
CA ASN A 69 6.51 -3.56 7.97
C ASN A 69 6.62 -4.78 8.91
N ALA A 70 5.59 -5.65 8.92
CA ALA A 70 5.65 -6.88 9.69
C ALA A 70 6.74 -7.83 9.16
N GLU A 71 6.85 -7.94 7.83
CA GLU A 71 7.88 -8.73 7.16
C GLU A 71 9.28 -8.19 7.43
N ILE A 72 9.50 -6.88 7.27
CA ILE A 72 10.76 -6.20 7.60
C ILE A 72 11.16 -6.45 9.06
N ARG A 73 10.20 -6.36 9.98
CA ARG A 73 10.46 -6.61 11.41
C ARG A 73 10.87 -8.06 11.66
N ASN A 74 10.28 -9.02 10.95
CA ASN A 74 10.67 -10.42 11.07
C ASN A 74 12.06 -10.67 10.48
N LEU A 75 12.33 -10.17 9.27
CA LEU A 75 13.67 -10.24 8.66
C LEU A 75 14.74 -9.61 9.55
N LYS A 76 14.46 -8.44 10.15
CA LYS A 76 15.40 -7.78 11.07
C LYS A 76 15.68 -8.62 12.31
N LYS A 77 14.68 -9.33 12.83
CA LYS A 77 14.87 -10.26 13.96
C LYS A 77 15.75 -11.44 13.54
N GLU A 78 15.49 -12.02 12.37
CA GLU A 78 16.26 -13.14 11.85
C GLU A 78 17.73 -12.76 11.61
N ILE A 79 17.98 -11.61 10.98
CA ILE A 79 19.34 -11.07 10.82
C ILE A 79 20.02 -10.90 12.17
N LYS A 80 19.31 -10.36 13.16
CA LYS A 80 19.88 -10.18 14.51
C LYS A 80 20.20 -11.53 15.15
N LEU A 81 19.32 -12.52 15.05
CA LEU A 81 19.58 -13.87 15.57
C LEU A 81 20.83 -14.48 14.93
N VAL A 82 20.93 -14.43 13.60
CA VAL A 82 22.10 -14.95 12.88
C VAL A 82 23.37 -14.19 13.24
N GLN A 83 23.30 -12.87 13.43
CA GLN A 83 24.44 -12.07 13.86
C GLN A 83 24.88 -12.44 15.27
N ASP A 84 23.94 -12.56 16.21
CA ASP A 84 24.19 -12.95 17.59
C ASP A 84 24.79 -14.38 17.65
N GLU A 85 24.31 -15.30 16.80
CA GLU A 85 24.89 -16.64 16.63
C GLU A 85 26.31 -16.59 16.06
N ASN A 86 26.56 -15.77 15.04
CA ASN A 86 27.91 -15.59 14.47
C ASN A 86 28.88 -15.03 15.52
N ASP A 87 28.45 -14.02 16.27
CA ASP A 87 29.26 -13.39 17.31
C ASP A 87 29.55 -14.39 18.45
N ASN A 88 28.57 -15.20 18.85
CA ASN A 88 28.79 -16.28 19.80
C ASN A 88 29.78 -17.33 19.29
N LEU A 89 29.66 -17.76 18.03
CA LEU A 89 30.60 -18.69 17.41
C LEU A 89 32.01 -18.09 17.34
N ARG A 90 32.14 -16.80 17.02
CA ARG A 90 33.44 -16.10 17.05
C ARG A 90 34.05 -16.09 18.45
N VAL A 91 33.24 -15.84 19.48
CA VAL A 91 33.68 -15.90 20.88
C VAL A 91 34.11 -17.32 21.24
N GLU A 92 33.37 -18.34 20.81
CA GLU A 92 33.71 -19.74 21.03
C GLU A 92 35.02 -20.14 20.34
N ILE A 93 35.19 -19.78 19.07
CA ILE A 93 36.45 -19.95 18.34
C ILE A 93 37.58 -19.22 19.07
N ALA A 94 37.38 -17.98 19.53
CA ALA A 94 38.39 -17.23 20.25
C ALA A 94 38.79 -17.91 21.57
N LYS A 95 37.85 -18.56 22.28
CA LYS A 95 38.16 -19.36 23.47
C LYS A 95 39.09 -20.53 23.12
N PHE A 96 38.84 -21.24 22.02
CA PHE A 96 39.68 -22.35 21.56
C PHE A 96 41.02 -21.88 20.98
N ASN A 97 41.03 -20.79 20.22
CA ASN A 97 42.22 -20.16 19.62
C ASN A 97 43.00 -19.27 20.59
N THR A 98 42.72 -19.32 21.89
CA THR A 98 43.62 -18.69 22.85
C THR A 98 45.00 -19.34 22.72
N LEU A 99 46.07 -18.53 22.57
CA LEU A 99 47.45 -19.03 22.47
C LEU A 99 47.74 -20.11 23.52
N LYS A 100 47.23 -19.91 24.74
CA LYS A 100 47.35 -20.84 25.85
C LYS A 100 46.82 -22.26 25.57
N ASN A 101 45.73 -22.39 24.83
CA ASN A 101 45.18 -23.70 24.45
C ASN A 101 46.00 -24.32 23.30
N ILE A 102 46.45 -23.51 22.34
CA ILE A 102 47.31 -23.95 21.25
C ILE A 102 48.66 -24.43 21.80
N ASP A 103 49.29 -23.65 22.68
CA ASP A 103 50.55 -23.99 23.37
C ASP A 103 50.40 -25.29 24.17
N LYS A 104 49.31 -25.40 24.94
CA LYS A 104 49.03 -26.61 25.71
C LYS A 104 48.85 -27.83 24.81
N LEU A 105 48.13 -27.71 23.69
CA LEU A 105 47.93 -28.81 22.74
C LEU A 105 49.24 -29.17 22.03
N ALA A 106 50.02 -28.18 21.61
CA ALA A 106 51.32 -28.35 20.96
C ALA A 106 52.30 -29.11 21.85
N VAL A 107 52.42 -28.72 23.12
CA VAL A 107 53.31 -29.38 24.08
C VAL A 107 52.77 -30.76 24.48
N GLN A 108 51.49 -30.86 24.85
CA GLN A 108 50.94 -32.10 25.43
C GLN A 108 50.63 -33.18 24.40
N LYS A 109 50.11 -32.82 23.23
CA LYS A 109 49.69 -33.79 22.20
C LYS A 109 50.76 -34.01 21.14
N TYR A 110 51.48 -32.96 20.75
CA TYR A 110 52.47 -33.01 19.67
C TYR A 110 53.92 -33.01 20.19
N GLY A 111 54.13 -32.93 21.51
CA GLY A 111 55.47 -32.96 22.10
C GLY A 111 56.36 -31.78 21.71
N MET A 112 55.77 -30.66 21.26
CA MET A 112 56.53 -29.47 20.90
C MET A 112 57.21 -28.86 22.13
N ILE A 113 58.39 -28.27 21.93
CA ILE A 113 59.17 -27.60 22.97
C ILE A 113 59.16 -26.11 22.66
N VAL A 114 58.91 -25.27 23.68
CA VAL A 114 58.97 -23.82 23.54
C VAL A 114 60.43 -23.40 23.27
N PRO A 115 60.72 -22.72 22.15
CA PRO A 115 62.09 -22.33 21.81
C PRO A 115 62.62 -21.26 22.78
N HIS A 116 63.94 -21.27 23.01
CA HIS A 116 64.58 -20.22 23.79
C HIS A 116 64.72 -18.95 22.94
N PRO A 117 64.72 -17.73 23.52
CA PRO A 117 64.86 -16.49 22.75
C PRO A 117 66.11 -16.42 21.87
N SER A 118 67.16 -17.19 22.18
CA SER A 118 68.37 -17.33 21.35
C SER A 118 68.15 -18.04 20.02
N ASP A 119 67.05 -18.79 19.90
CA ASP A 119 66.81 -19.71 18.77
C ASP A 119 65.89 -19.08 17.71
N VAL A 120 65.48 -17.83 17.90
CA VAL A 120 64.51 -17.11 17.04
C VAL A 120 65.26 -16.17 16.09
N TYR A 121 65.05 -16.35 14.79
CA TYR A 121 65.60 -15.48 13.74
C TYR A 121 64.47 -14.77 12.99
N TYR A 122 64.55 -13.44 12.90
CA TYR A 122 63.58 -12.62 12.16
C TYR A 122 64.05 -12.43 10.71
N VAL A 123 63.17 -12.72 9.75
CA VAL A 123 63.43 -12.52 8.32
C VAL A 123 62.41 -11.52 7.80
N ASP A 124 62.89 -10.51 7.06
CA ASP A 124 62.04 -9.52 6.42
C ASP A 124 61.39 -10.13 5.16
N VAL A 125 60.07 -10.06 5.07
CA VAL A 125 59.30 -10.62 3.95
C VAL A 125 58.46 -9.53 3.30
N THR A 126 58.71 -9.32 2.01
CA THR A 126 57.93 -8.38 1.20
C THR A 126 56.59 -9.04 0.82
N PRO A 127 55.43 -8.50 1.21
CA PRO A 127 54.15 -9.09 0.85
C PRO A 127 53.91 -8.98 -0.66
N LEU A 128 53.59 -10.11 -1.31
CA LEU A 128 53.20 -10.14 -2.72
C LEU A 128 51.82 -9.48 -2.87
N ASN A 129 51.76 -8.41 -3.67
CA ASN A 129 50.57 -7.60 -3.92
C ASN A 129 49.32 -8.45 -4.23
N VAL A 130 48.29 -8.30 -3.40
CA VAL A 130 46.94 -8.85 -3.64
C VAL A 130 46.29 -7.99 -4.73
N ALA A 131 45.97 -8.60 -5.86
CA ALA A 131 45.33 -7.96 -7.00
C ALA A 131 44.03 -7.26 -6.59
N LYS A 132 43.88 -6.00 -6.99
CA LYS A 132 42.63 -5.23 -6.83
C LYS A 132 41.67 -5.66 -7.93
N ASP A 133 40.57 -6.30 -7.54
CA ASP A 133 39.45 -6.58 -8.44
C ASP A 133 38.66 -5.29 -8.70
N GLU A 134 38.63 -4.83 -9.95
CA GLU A 134 37.77 -3.72 -10.37
C GLU A 134 36.37 -4.22 -10.72
N GLU A 135 35.43 -3.97 -9.80
CA GLU A 135 34.02 -4.30 -9.97
C GLU A 135 33.31 -3.25 -10.86
N ASN A 136 33.13 -3.59 -12.13
CA ASN A 136 32.42 -2.75 -13.11
C ASN A 136 30.90 -2.80 -12.90
N ASN A 137 30.38 -1.87 -12.10
CA ASN A 137 28.96 -1.82 -11.73
C ASN A 137 28.13 -1.01 -12.76
N LYS A 138 27.49 -1.69 -13.72
CA LYS A 138 26.51 -1.08 -14.64
C LYS A 138 25.17 -0.85 -13.94
N LYS A 139 24.99 0.34 -13.36
CA LYS A 139 23.69 0.77 -12.79
C LYS A 139 22.70 1.10 -13.91
N ILE A 140 21.72 0.22 -14.12
CA ILE A 140 20.51 0.54 -14.89
C ILE A 140 19.61 1.40 -14.01
N ASN A 141 19.09 2.50 -14.56
CA ASN A 141 18.31 3.49 -13.82
C ASN A 141 16.86 3.03 -13.57
N LEU A 142 16.73 2.01 -12.74
CA LEU A 142 15.45 1.40 -12.32
C LEU A 142 14.70 2.26 -11.27
N SER A 143 15.31 3.36 -10.84
CA SER A 143 14.82 4.26 -9.79
C SER A 143 13.45 4.89 -10.09
N PHE A 144 13.16 5.14 -11.37
CA PHE A 144 11.92 5.77 -11.80
C PHE A 144 10.70 4.87 -11.61
N ILE A 145 10.84 3.57 -11.88
CA ILE A 145 9.76 2.58 -11.75
C ILE A 145 9.45 2.32 -10.27
N TYR A 146 10.47 2.26 -9.42
CA TYR A 146 10.27 2.07 -7.98
C TYR A 146 9.63 3.29 -7.30
N ARG A 147 9.96 4.51 -7.75
CA ARG A 147 9.30 5.75 -7.29
C ARG A 147 7.82 5.78 -7.68
N LEU A 148 7.49 5.35 -8.91
CA LEU A 148 6.10 5.31 -9.39
C LEU A 148 5.25 4.27 -8.63
N LEU A 149 5.85 3.13 -8.27
CA LEU A 149 5.17 2.07 -7.51
C LEU A 149 5.13 2.35 -6.00
N GLY A 150 5.83 3.38 -5.52
CA GLY A 150 5.93 3.72 -4.10
C GLY A 150 6.75 2.70 -3.29
N LEU A 151 7.67 2.00 -3.95
CA LEU A 151 8.55 0.98 -3.35
C LEU A 151 9.86 1.59 -2.81
N ILE A 152 10.12 2.87 -3.08
CA ILE A 152 11.22 3.67 -2.55
C ILE A 152 10.67 5.07 -2.24
N GLN A 153 10.95 5.56 -1.03
CA GLN A 153 10.67 6.93 -0.58
C GLN A 153 11.90 7.81 -0.77
#